data_AF-A0A560WGH5-F1
#
_entry.id   AF-A0A560WGH5-F1
#
_cell.length_a   1.000
_cell.length_b   1.000
_cell.length_c   1.000
_cell.angle_alpha   90.00
_cell.angle_beta   90.00
_cell.angle_gamma   90.00
#
_symmetry.space_group_name_H-M   'P 1'
#
loop_
_entity.id
_entity.type
_entity.pdbx_description
1 polymer ?
#
loop_
_entity_poly.entity_id
_entity_poly.type
_entity_poly.pdbx_seq_one_letter_code
_entity_poly.pdbx_strand_id
1 'polypeptide(L)' 'MLARRPNHLGRLHHIGIGRAWNAHPVLLLIQDLDIPPAQGGGPTVIHATTGELIRDLTLDPTKDYQPQKQQGPNPQ' A
#
# COMPACT_ATOMS: atom_id res chain seq x y z
N MET A 1 6.42 -15.63 25.12
CA MET A 1 7.32 -15.24 24.02
C MET A 1 6.62 -14.10 23.25
N LEU A 2 6.91 -12.84 23.57
CA LEU A 2 6.30 -11.69 22.89
C LEU A 2 7.08 -11.41 21.61
N ALA A 3 6.47 -11.64 20.46
CA ALA A 3 7.01 -11.19 19.18
C ALA A 3 7.19 -9.67 19.23
N ARG A 4 8.40 -9.22 18.91
CA ARG A 4 8.74 -7.79 18.79
C ARG A 4 7.81 -7.17 17.76
N ARG A 5 6.88 -6.34 18.22
CA ARG A 5 5.90 -5.70 17.34
C ARG A 5 6.59 -4.61 16.52
N PRO A 6 6.41 -4.57 15.19
CA PRO A 6 6.94 -3.47 14.40
C PRO A 6 6.26 -2.16 14.82
N ASN A 7 7.04 -1.22 15.34
CA ASN A 7 6.57 0.14 15.61
C ASN A 7 6.41 0.89 14.29
N HIS A 8 5.18 1.21 13.90
CA HIS A 8 4.86 2.17 12.83
C HIS A 8 4.99 3.64 13.31
N LEU A 9 5.69 3.87 14.43
CA LEU A 9 5.85 5.16 15.11
C LEU A 9 6.67 6.14 14.25
N GLY A 10 6.00 6.86 13.34
CA GLY A 10 6.50 8.06 12.68
C GLY A 10 7.36 7.88 11.43
N ARG A 11 7.47 6.65 10.88
CA ARG A 11 8.23 6.42 9.63
C ARG A 11 7.30 6.50 8.42
N LEU A 12 7.63 7.37 7.47
CA LEU A 12 6.95 7.44 6.18
C LEU A 12 7.39 6.26 5.31
N HIS A 13 6.44 5.45 4.86
CA HIS A 13 6.71 4.37 3.90
C HIS A 13 6.38 4.83 2.48
N HIS A 14 7.20 4.44 1.50
CA HIS A 14 6.97 4.72 0.10
C HIS A 14 6.14 3.59 -0.56
N ILE A 15 5.03 3.94 -1.19
CA ILE A 15 4.14 3.00 -1.87
C ILE A 15 4.24 3.19 -3.38
N GLY A 16 4.73 2.17 -4.09
CA GLY A 16 4.80 2.21 -5.55
C GLY A 16 3.44 1.96 -6.19
N ILE A 17 2.90 2.89 -6.96
CA ILE A 17 1.63 2.69 -7.71
C ILE A 17 1.84 2.49 -9.22
N GLY A 18 3.08 2.63 -9.70
CA GLY A 18 3.45 2.46 -11.10
C GLY A 18 3.49 3.77 -11.88
N ARG A 19 4.27 3.80 -12.97
CA ARG A 19 4.54 5.01 -13.76
C ARG A 19 3.30 5.59 -14.45
N ALA A 20 2.29 4.76 -14.72
CA ALA A 20 1.04 5.20 -15.36
C ALA A 20 0.31 6.29 -14.57
N TRP A 21 0.47 6.33 -13.24
CA TRP A 21 -0.20 7.29 -12.35
C TRP A 21 0.64 8.51 -12.02
N ASN A 22 1.71 8.77 -12.78
CA ASN A 22 2.54 9.94 -12.55
C ASN A 22 1.72 11.24 -12.68
N ALA A 23 1.91 12.18 -11.74
CA ALA A 23 1.18 13.45 -11.66
C ALA A 23 -0.36 13.34 -11.49
N HIS A 24 -0.91 12.15 -11.23
CA HIS A 24 -2.33 12.00 -10.92
C HIS A 24 -2.56 12.22 -9.41
N PRO A 25 -3.54 13.04 -8.99
CA PRO A 25 -3.85 13.21 -7.58
C PRO A 25 -4.50 11.92 -7.04
N VAL A 26 -4.12 11.54 -5.82
CA VAL A 26 -4.62 10.34 -5.16
C VAL A 26 -5.17 10.66 -3.77
N LEU A 27 -6.16 9.87 -3.35
CA LEU A 27 -6.58 9.76 -1.97
C LEU A 27 -5.94 8.50 -1.38
N LEU A 28 -5.30 8.65 -0.23
CA LEU A 28 -4.72 7.55 0.53
C LEU A 28 -5.56 7.31 1.77
N LEU A 29 -6.27 6.19 1.81
CA LEU A 29 -7.01 5.74 2.98
C LEU A 29 -6.10 4.79 3.77
N ILE A 30 -5.90 5.10 5.05
CA ILE A 30 -5.12 4.28 5.97
C ILE A 30 -6.05 3.83 7.08
N GLN A 31 -6.35 2.54 7.10
CA GLN A 31 -7.12 1.91 8.15
C GLN A 31 -6.33 0.74 8.73
N ASP A 32 -6.44 0.58 10.04
CA ASP A 32 -6.07 -0.64 10.74
C ASP A 32 -4.69 -1.23 10.41
N LEU A 33 -3.64 -0.40 10.50
CA LEU A 33 -2.25 -0.80 10.25
C LEU A 33 -1.74 -1.91 11.19
N ASP A 34 -2.45 -2.19 12.27
CA ASP A 34 -2.13 -3.22 13.25
C ASP A 34 -2.79 -4.57 12.96
N ILE A 35 -3.65 -4.66 11.94
CA ILE A 35 -4.37 -5.89 11.63
C ILE A 35 -3.47 -6.84 10.80
N PRO A 36 -3.43 -8.14 11.13
CA PRO A 36 -2.68 -9.13 10.35
C PRO A 36 -3.11 -9.17 8.87
N PRO A 37 -2.18 -9.45 7.93
CA PRO A 37 -2.41 -9.44 6.48
C PRO A 37 -3.63 -10.23 5.99
N ALA A 38 -3.98 -11.31 6.69
CA ALA A 38 -5.04 -12.23 6.29
C ALA A 38 -6.46 -11.68 6.48
N GLN A 39 -6.62 -10.57 7.21
CA GLN A 39 -7.93 -10.08 7.66
C GLN A 39 -8.41 -8.83 6.91
N GLY A 40 -7.72 -8.42 5.83
CA GLY A 40 -8.09 -7.23 5.06
C GLY A 40 -7.82 -5.94 5.84
N GLY A 41 -6.55 -5.55 5.91
CA GLY A 41 -6.11 -4.31 6.56
C GLY A 41 -4.86 -3.76 5.88
N GLY A 42 -4.82 -2.44 5.69
CA GLY A 42 -3.70 -1.74 5.08
C GLY A 42 -4.12 -0.52 4.24
N PRO A 43 -3.16 0.16 3.60
CA PRO A 43 -3.45 1.34 2.79
C PRO A 43 -4.23 1.02 1.50
N THR A 44 -5.18 1.88 1.18
CA THR A 44 -5.92 1.89 -0.08
C THR A 44 -5.63 3.18 -0.84
N VAL A 45 -5.22 3.07 -2.10
CA VAL A 45 -4.94 4.19 -2.98
C VAL A 45 -6.07 4.32 -4.00
N ILE A 46 -6.67 5.50 -4.06
CA ILE A 46 -7.83 5.82 -4.91
C ILE A 46 -7.48 7.03 -5.79
N HIS A 47 -7.90 7.00 -7.04
CA HIS A 47 -7.80 8.16 -7.92
C HIS A 47 -8.71 9.28 -7.39
N ALA A 48 -8.16 10.47 -7.12
CA ALA A 48 -8.90 11.51 -6.40
C ALA A 48 -10.11 12.07 -7.18
N THR A 49 -10.04 12.11 -8.51
CA THR A 49 -11.12 12.64 -9.34
C THR A 49 -12.21 11.60 -9.68
N THR A 50 -11.83 10.38 -10.07
CA THR A 50 -12.77 9.34 -10.53
C THR A 50 -13.29 8.46 -9.40
N GLY A 51 -12.60 8.40 -8.26
CA GLY A 51 -12.92 7.46 -7.19
C GLY A 51 -12.52 6.01 -7.48
N GLU A 52 -11.79 5.76 -8.56
CA GLU A 52 -11.36 4.42 -8.93
C GLU A 52 -10.26 3.89 -8.01
N LEU A 53 -10.35 2.61 -7.65
CA LEU A 53 -9.33 1.91 -6.88
C LEU A 53 -8.07 1.73 -7.74
N ILE A 54 -6.96 2.35 -7.33
CA ILE A 54 -5.65 2.20 -7.96
C ILE A 54 -4.91 1.01 -7.37
N ARG A 55 -4.94 0.88 -6.03
CA ARG A 55 -4.21 -0.18 -5.32
C ARG A 55 -4.78 -0.43 -3.93
N ASP A 56 -4.88 -1.70 -3.59
CA ASP A 56 -5.02 -2.17 -2.21
C ASP A 56 -3.73 -2.91 -1.82
N LEU A 57 -3.20 -2.64 -0.63
CA LEU A 57 -2.02 -3.35 -0.13
C LEU A 57 -2.06 -3.57 1.38
N THR A 58 -1.49 -4.70 1.79
CA THR A 58 -0.98 -4.86 3.16
C THR A 58 0.41 -4.23 3.27
N LEU A 59 0.62 -3.41 4.29
CA LEU A 59 1.91 -2.79 4.56
C LEU A 59 2.87 -3.81 5.18
N ASP A 60 4.07 -3.96 4.63
CA ASP A 60 5.18 -4.67 5.28
C ASP A 60 6.04 -3.65 6.06
N PRO A 61 5.90 -3.53 7.39
CA PRO A 61 6.57 -2.50 8.16
C PRO A 61 8.10 -2.68 8.21
N THR A 62 8.63 -3.82 7.77
CA THR A 62 10.08 -4.05 7.69
C THR A 62 10.70 -3.42 6.45
N LYS A 63 9.87 -2.95 5.50
CA LYS A 63 10.31 -2.35 4.24
C LYS A 63 9.93 -0.88 4.16
N ASP A 64 10.92 -0.07 3.78
CA ASP A 64 10.73 1.35 3.50
C ASP A 64 9.93 1.56 2.20
N TYR A 65 10.14 0.67 1.23
CA TYR A 65 9.48 0.70 -0.08
C TYR A 65 8.56 -0.51 -0.27
N GLN A 66 7.31 -0.23 -0.68
CA GLN A 66 6.26 -1.21 -0.97
C GLN A 66 6.05 -1.31 -2.48
N PRO A 67 6.80 -2.18 -3.19
CA PRO A 67 6.71 -2.27 -4.64
C PRO A 67 5.29 -2.67 -5.07
N GLN A 68 4.85 -2.18 -6.23
CA GLN A 68 3.67 -2.73 -6.89
C GLN A 68 3.93 -4.21 -7.20
N LYS A 69 2.95 -5.08 -6.91
CA LYS A 69 3.05 -6.48 -7.35
C LYS A 69 3.17 -6.47 -8.87
N GLN A 70 4.20 -7.12 -9.42
CA GLN A 70 4.27 -7.35 -10.84
C GLN A 70 3.05 -8.21 -11.21
N GLN A 71 2.14 -7.66 -12.02
CA GLN A 71 1.30 -8.53 -12.82
C GLN A 71 2.27 -9.34 -13.68
N GLY A 72 2.07 -10.66 -13.78
CA GLY A 72 2.89 -11.52 -14.63
C GLY A 72 2.97 -10.98 -16.07
N PRO A 73 3.81 -11.58 -16.94
CA PRO A 73 4.06 -11.04 -18.27
C PRO A 73 2.75 -10.62 -18.94
N ASN A 74 2.69 -9.34 -19.32
CA ASN A 74 1.53 -8.74 -19.98
C ASN A 74 1.15 -9.66 -21.15
N PRO A 75 -0.08 -10.21 -21.23
CA PRO A 75 -0.48 -10.97 -22.40
C PRO A 75 -0.28 -10.08 -23.64
N GLN A 76 0.48 -10.60 -24.61
CA GLN A 76 0.86 -9.89 -25.84
C GLN A 76 -0.35 -9.55 -26.70
#